data_AF-A0A3P7KMV9-F1
#
_entry.id   AF-A0A3P7KMV9-F1
#
_cell.length_a   1.000
_cell.length_b   1.000
_cell.length_c   1.000
_cell.angle_alpha   90.00
_cell.angle_beta   90.00
_cell.angle_gamma   90.00
#
_symmetry.space_group_name_H-M   'P 1'
#
loop_
_entity.id
_entity.type
_entity.pdbx_description
1 polymer ?
#
loop_
_entity_poly.entity_id
_entity_poly.type
_entity_poly.pdbx_seq_one_letter_code
_entity_poly.pdbx_strand_id
1 'polypeptide(L)' 'MLVDGGTVTPGVLVLINECDWELLGCEQAELHNGDVVTFLSTLHGG' A
#
# COMPACT_ATOMS: atom_id res chain seq x y z
N MET A 1 -5.61 -3.35 12.15
CA MET A 1 -4.36 -2.57 12.08
C MET A 1 -3.84 -2.72 10.66
N LEU A 2 -3.35 -1.65 10.00
CA LEU A 2 -2.90 -1.72 8.59
C LEU A 2 -1.44 -2.17 8.44
N VAL A 3 -0.68 -2.13 9.53
CA VAL A 3 0.73 -2.52 9.62
C VAL A 3 0.84 -3.55 10.73
N ASP A 4 1.55 -4.65 10.52
CA ASP A 4 1.88 -5.66 11.53
C ASP A 4 3.32 -6.14 11.33
N GLY A 5 4.06 -6.36 12.41
CA GLY A 5 5.45 -6.83 12.34
C GLY A 5 6.42 -5.95 11.54
N GLY A 6 6.10 -4.67 11.32
CA GLY A 6 6.91 -3.75 10.52
C GLY A 6 6.65 -3.78 9.01
N THR A 7 5.62 -4.51 8.56
CA THR A 7 5.17 -4.52 7.17
C THR A 7 3.66 -4.30 7.06
N VAL A 8 3.18 -4.00 5.87
CA VAL A 8 1.74 -3.86 5.59
C VAL A 8 1.04 -5.20 5.82
N THR A 9 -0.08 -5.17 6.53
CA THR A 9 -0.84 -6.38 6.86
C THR A 9 -1.34 -7.06 5.58
N PRO A 10 -1.24 -8.40 5.46
CA PRO A 10 -1.79 -9.13 4.32
C PRO A 10 -3.26 -8.77 4.05
N GLY A 11 -3.62 -8.60 2.78
CA GLY A 11 -4.96 -8.19 2.35
C GLY A 11 -5.18 -6.67 2.34
N VAL A 12 -4.17 -5.86 2.63
CA VAL A 12 -4.18 -4.42 2.36
C VAL A 12 -3.50 -4.15 1.01
N LEU A 13 -4.24 -3.56 0.07
CA LEU A 13 -3.71 -3.03 -1.18
C LEU A 13 -3.19 -1.62 -0.96
N VAL A 14 -2.01 -1.31 -1.49
CA VAL A 14 -1.38 0.01 -1.38
C VAL A 14 -1.23 0.61 -2.78
N LEU A 15 -1.72 1.84 -2.93
CA LEU A 15 -1.62 2.60 -4.17
C LEU A 15 -0.84 3.89 -3.93
N ILE A 16 0.01 4.26 -4.89
CA ILE A 16 0.67 5.57 -4.95
C ILE A 16 0.15 6.26 -6.20
N ASN A 17 -0.54 7.39 -6.04
CA ASN A 17 -1.20 8.11 -7.15
C ASN A 17 -2.08 7.19 -8.00
N GLU A 18 -2.91 6.37 -7.34
CA GLU A 18 -3.81 5.40 -7.97
C GLU A 18 -3.11 4.26 -8.74
N CYS A 19 -1.77 4.20 -8.71
CA CYS A 19 -0.97 3.12 -9.27
C CYS A 19 -0.64 2.08 -8.20
N ASP A 20 -0.66 0.79 -8.56
CA ASP A 20 -0.25 -0.29 -7.68
C ASP A 20 1.24 -0.14 -7.31
N TRP A 21 1.53 -0.07 -6.01
CA TRP A 21 2.89 0.12 -5.51
C TRP A 21 3.82 -1.06 -5.84
N GLU A 22 3.29 -2.25 -6.17
CA GLU A 22 4.08 -3.42 -6.56
C GLU A 22 4.83 -3.15 -7.87
N LEU A 23 4.21 -2.35 -8.75
CA LEU A 23 4.83 -1.88 -10.00
C LEU A 23 5.88 -0.79 -9.76
N LEU A 24 5.86 -0.16 -8.58
CA LEU A 24 6.75 0.92 -8.17
C LEU A 24 7.89 0.46 -7.26
N GLY A 25 7.98 -0.85 -6.97
CA GLY A 25 9.04 -1.43 -6.14
C GLY A 25 8.67 -1.64 -4.68
N CYS A 26 7.38 -1.68 -4.35
CA CYS A 26 6.86 -1.95 -3.00
C CYS A 26 7.46 -1.00 -1.95
N GLU A 27 8.16 -1.54 -0.95
CA GLU A 27 8.79 -0.77 0.13
C GLU A 27 9.94 0.13 -0.36
N GLN A 28 10.43 -0.08 -1.58
CA GLN A 28 11.45 0.75 -2.22
C GLN A 28 10.88 1.86 -3.11
N ALA A 29 9.55 1.97 -3.23
CA ALA A 29 8.92 3.02 -4.01
C ALA A 29 9.32 4.41 -3.46
N GLU A 30 9.92 5.24 -4.31
CA GLU A 30 10.30 6.61 -3.94
C GLU A 30 9.07 7.50 -3.93
N LEU A 31 8.80 8.12 -2.76
CA LEU A 31 7.73 9.09 -2.60
C LEU A 31 8.23 10.50 -2.84
N HIS A 32 7.45 11.27 -3.57
CA HIS A 32 7.67 12.68 -3.81
C HIS A 32 6.64 13.54 -3.08
N ASN A 33 6.99 14.81 -2.88
CA ASN A 33 6.11 15.73 -2.20
C ASN A 33 4.85 15.96 -3.04
N GLY A 34 3.67 15.71 -2.45
CA GLY A 34 2.38 15.78 -3.14
C GLY A 34 1.83 14.44 -3.62
N ASP A 35 2.58 13.35 -3.51
CA ASP A 35 2.06 12.01 -3.80
C ASP A 35 0.96 11.61 -2.83
N VAL A 36 -0.05 10.91 -3.34
CA VAL A 36 -1.15 10.37 -2.55
C VAL A 36 -0.95 8.87 -2.36
N VAL A 37 -0.75 8.46 -1.10
CA VAL A 37 -0.67 7.05 -0.72
C VAL A 37 -2.03 6.59 -0.17
N THR A 38 -2.63 5.60 -0.81
CA THR A 38 -3.93 5.05 -0.43
C THR A 38 -3.75 3.62 0.08
N PHE A 39 -4.32 3.32 1.24
CA PHE A 39 -4.39 1.97 1.81
C PHE A 39 -5.82 1.47 1.75
N LEU A 40 -6.06 0.39 1.01
CA LEU A 40 -7.35 -0.26 0.88
C LEU A 40 -7.29 -1.61 1.59
N SER A 41 -7.99 -1.74 2.73
CA SER A 41 -8.17 -3.04 3.36
C SER A 41 -9.16 -3.85 2.52
N THR A 42 -8.67 -4.77 1.70
CA THR A 42 -9.53 -5.76 1.04
C THR A 42 -9.92 -6.81 2.07
N LEU A 43 -10.98 -6.50 2.82
CA LEU A 43 -11.62 -7.52 3.64
C LEU A 43 -12.18 -8.55 2.66
N HIS A 44 -11.52 -9.70 2.52
CA HIS A 44 -12.16 -10.90 1.99
C HIS A 44 -13.16 -11.34 3.07
N GLY A 45 -14.32 -10.67 3.10
CA GLY A 45 -15.52 -11.26 3.68
C GLY A 45 -15.84 -12.45 2.81
N GLY A 46 -15.57 -13.65 3.34
CA GLY A 46 -15.98 -14.90 2.70
C GLY A 46 -17.49 -14.98 2.46
#